data_AF-A0A420XSV0-F1
#
_entry.id   AF-A0A420XSV0-F1
#
_cell.length_a   1.000
_cell.length_b   1.000
_cell.length_c   1.000
_cell.angle_alpha   90.00
_cell.angle_beta   90.00
_cell.angle_gamma   90.00
#
_symmetry.space_group_name_H-M   'P 1'
#
loop_
_entity.id
_entity.type
_entity.pdbx_description
1 polymer ?
#
loop_
_entity_poly.entity_id
_entity_poly.type
_entity_poly.pdbx_seq_one_letter_code
_entity_poly.pdbx_strand_id
1 'polypeptide(L)'
;MELAQEMFAQCVAEEQSARWVSTDDEASRLRAELRRLARAAGVRVRTARAGDSVVVVRLDAAVWDEDATSMRRKLTPHVDR
;
A
#
# COMPACT_ATOMS: atom_id res chain seq x y z
N MET A 1 -3.70 -6.77 13.87
CA MET A 1 -2.93 -5.91 12.94
C MET A 1 -3.84 -4.81 12.43
N GLU A 2 -4.01 -3.77 13.21
CA GLU A 2 -4.89 -2.63 12.92
C GLU A 2 -4.40 -1.84 11.68
N LEU A 3 -3.10 -1.55 11.62
CA LEU A 3 -2.47 -0.86 10.50
C LEU A 3 -2.75 -1.49 9.12
N ALA A 4 -2.75 -2.82 9.02
CA ALA A 4 -3.03 -3.50 7.74
C ALA A 4 -4.49 -3.33 7.30
N GLN A 5 -5.42 -3.30 8.26
CA GLN A 5 -6.84 -3.08 7.99
C GLN A 5 -7.07 -1.63 7.54
N GLU A 6 -6.46 -0.66 8.22
CA GLU A 6 -6.50 0.76 7.84
C GLU A 6 -5.94 0.99 6.44
N MET A 7 -4.72 0.48 6.17
CA MET A 7 -4.10 0.60 4.86
C MET A 7 -4.93 -0.06 3.76
N PHE A 8 -5.54 -1.21 4.06
CA PHE A 8 -6.40 -1.89 3.10
C PHE A 8 -7.69 -1.11 2.83
N ALA A 9 -8.34 -0.60 3.88
CA ALA A 9 -9.54 0.24 3.75
C ALA A 9 -9.24 1.50 2.91
N GLN A 10 -8.13 2.19 3.19
CA GLN A 10 -7.69 3.33 2.39
C GLN A 10 -7.40 2.92 0.94
N CYS A 11 -6.69 1.81 0.70
CA CYS A 11 -6.41 1.32 -0.64
C CYS A 11 -7.68 0.97 -1.45
N VAL A 12 -8.73 0.49 -0.78
CA VAL A 12 -10.02 0.24 -1.44
C VAL A 12 -10.69 1.55 -1.86
N ALA A 13 -10.63 2.57 -1.00
CA ALA A 13 -11.27 3.88 -1.21
C ALA A 13 -10.50 4.79 -2.19
N GLU A 14 -9.17 4.83 -2.08
CA GLU A 14 -8.27 5.78 -2.75
C GLU A 14 -7.32 5.11 -3.74
N GLU A 15 -7.54 3.82 -4.03
CA GLU A 15 -6.76 2.98 -4.95
C GLU A 15 -5.33 2.61 -4.49
N GLN A 16 -4.79 3.32 -3.49
CA GLN A 16 -3.50 3.04 -2.86
C GLN A 16 -3.46 3.41 -1.38
N SER A 17 -2.46 2.90 -0.66
CA SER A 17 -2.06 3.38 0.65
C SER A 17 -0.57 3.13 0.87
N ALA A 18 0.10 4.04 1.57
CA ALA A 18 1.51 3.94 1.94
C ALA A 18 1.71 4.30 3.41
N ARG A 19 2.56 3.56 4.11
CA ARG A 19 2.89 3.79 5.53
C ARG A 19 4.36 3.54 5.80
N TRP A 20 4.92 4.32 6.72
CA TRP A 20 6.26 4.08 7.26
C TRP A 20 6.28 2.82 8.11
N VAL A 21 7.34 2.04 7.96
CA VAL A 21 7.57 0.77 8.66
C VAL A 21 9.06 0.65 8.94
N SER A 22 9.41 0.48 10.21
CA SER A 22 10.77 0.65 10.70
C SER A 22 11.66 -0.58 10.47
N THR A 23 11.07 -1.75 10.22
CA THR A 23 11.82 -3.00 10.10
C THR A 23 11.34 -3.85 8.93
N ASP A 24 12.24 -4.67 8.40
CA ASP A 24 11.92 -5.59 7.31
C ASP A 24 10.97 -6.71 7.74
N ASP A 25 11.06 -7.16 8.99
CA ASP A 25 10.15 -8.16 9.56
C ASP A 25 8.73 -7.64 9.66
N GLU A 26 8.56 -6.41 10.17
CA GLU A 26 7.27 -5.73 10.22
C GLU A 26 6.72 -5.50 8.81
N ALA A 27 7.57 -5.07 7.88
CA ALA A 27 7.17 -4.87 6.49
C ALA A 27 6.71 -6.18 5.82
N SER A 28 7.40 -7.29 6.09
CA SER A 28 7.00 -8.62 5.60
C SER A 28 5.66 -9.07 6.17
N ARG A 29 5.45 -8.92 7.49
CA ARG A 29 4.17 -9.27 8.14
C ARG A 29 3.03 -8.41 7.62
N LEU A 30 3.23 -7.11 7.52
CA LEU A 30 2.27 -6.15 6.97
C LEU A 30 1.86 -6.52 5.54
N ARG A 31 2.83 -6.78 4.66
CA ARG A 31 2.56 -7.17 3.27
C ARG A 31 1.86 -8.51 3.15
N ALA A 32 2.14 -9.47 4.03
CA ALA A 32 1.44 -10.76 4.07
C ALA A 32 -0.03 -10.57 4.43
N GLU A 33 -0.30 -9.77 5.45
CA GLU A 33 -1.67 -9.50 5.91
C GLU A 33 -2.49 -8.71 4.88
N LEU A 34 -1.89 -7.70 4.25
CA LEU A 34 -2.54 -6.97 3.14
C LEU A 34 -2.96 -7.89 2.00
N ARG A 35 -2.10 -8.86 1.63
CA ARG A 35 -2.46 -9.87 0.60
C ARG A 35 -3.56 -10.81 1.08
N ARG A 36 -3.59 -11.15 2.38
CA ARG A 36 -4.65 -11.98 2.97
C ARG A 36 -6.00 -11.25 2.89
N LEU A 37 -6.05 -9.99 3.31
CA LEU A 37 -7.24 -9.14 3.26
C LEU A 37 -7.73 -8.95 1.82
N ALA A 38 -6.82 -8.62 0.90
CA ALA A 38 -7.16 -8.43 -0.51
C ALA A 38 -7.77 -9.69 -1.14
N ARG A 39 -7.20 -10.88 -0.86
CA ARG A 39 -7.77 -12.16 -1.31
C ARG A 39 -9.16 -12.41 -0.74
N ALA A 40 -9.36 -12.18 0.56
CA ALA A 40 -10.65 -12.36 1.20
C ALA A 40 -11.73 -11.43 0.62
N ALA A 41 -11.35 -10.23 0.19
CA ALA A 41 -12.24 -9.23 -0.41
C ALA A 41 -12.39 -9.35 -1.94
N GLY A 42 -11.66 -10.26 -2.60
CA GLY A 42 -11.66 -10.36 -4.07
C GLY A 42 -10.98 -9.18 -4.79
N VAL A 43 -10.18 -8.38 -4.09
CA VAL A 43 -9.48 -7.21 -4.65
C VAL A 43 -8.08 -7.62 -5.09
N ARG A 44 -7.69 -7.24 -6.32
CA ARG A 44 -6.33 -7.51 -6.83
C ARG A 44 -5.41 -6.36 -6.46
N VAL A 45 -4.36 -6.63 -5.70
CA VAL A 45 -3.39 -5.61 -5.25
C VAL A 45 -1.95 -6.01 -5.53
N ARG A 46 -1.06 -5.02 -5.63
CA ARG A 46 0.39 -5.17 -5.50
C ARG A 46 0.86 -4.56 -4.19
N THR A 47 1.83 -5.20 -3.55
CA THR A 47 2.49 -4.67 -2.35
C THR A 47 4.00 -4.62 -2.52
N ALA A 48 4.58 -3.47 -2.17
CA ALA A 48 6.02 -3.20 -2.30
C ALA A 48 6.60 -2.66 -0.98
N ARG A 49 7.91 -2.84 -0.84
CA ARG A 49 8.75 -2.15 0.16
C ARG A 49 9.57 -1.13 -0.63
N ALA A 50 9.53 0.14 -0.22
CA ALA A 50 10.26 1.23 -0.87
C ALA A 50 10.94 2.09 0.22
N GLY A 51 12.25 1.90 0.41
CA GLY A 51 12.95 2.46 1.56
C GLY A 51 12.25 2.05 2.86
N ASP A 52 11.94 3.02 3.71
CA ASP A 52 11.24 2.78 4.97
C ASP A 52 9.71 2.74 4.87
N SER A 53 9.15 2.58 3.68
CA SER A 53 7.70 2.50 3.48
C SER A 53 7.21 1.15 2.96
N VAL A 54 6.00 0.76 3.37
CA VAL A 54 5.20 -0.27 2.69
C VAL A 54 4.11 0.42 1.91
N VAL A 55 3.95 0.00 0.66
CA VAL A 55 2.93 0.51 -0.26
C VAL A 55 2.04 -0.64 -0.69
N VAL A 56 0.74 -0.38 -0.76
CA VAL A 56 -0.25 -1.24 -1.40
C VAL A 56 -1.01 -0.43 -2.45
N VAL A 57 -1.20 -1.00 -3.63
CA VAL A 57 -1.90 -0.36 -4.76
C VAL A 57 -2.81 -1.39 -5.41
N ARG A 58 -4.05 -1.02 -5.74
CA ARG A 58 -4.93 -1.88 -6.54
C ARG A 58 -4.38 -2.05 -7.96
N LEU A 59 -4.59 -3.20 -8.58
CA LEU A 59 -4.12 -3.44 -9.96
C LEU A 59 -4.89 -2.67 -11.02
N ASP A 60 -6.06 -2.15 -10.70
CA ASP A 60 -6.91 -1.31 -11.55
C ASP A 60 -6.81 0.18 -11.19
N ALA A 61 -5.84 0.56 -10.34
CA ALA A 61 -5.62 1.95 -9.96
C ALA A 61 -5.15 2.80 -11.15
N ALA A 62 -5.60 4.06 -11.23
CA ALA A 62 -5.21 4.99 -12.29
C ALA A 62 -3.70 5.28 -12.32
N VAL A 63 -3.03 5.11 -11.18
CA VAL A 63 -1.60 5.38 -11.04
C VAL A 63 -0.73 4.54 -11.98
N TRP A 64 -1.19 3.38 -12.43
CA TRP A 64 -0.43 2.54 -13.37
C TRP A 64 -0.27 3.15 -14.76
N ASP A 65 -1.15 4.07 -15.14
CA ASP A 65 -1.11 4.78 -16.42
C ASP A 65 -0.36 6.13 -16.32
N GLU A 66 0.12 6.47 -15.13
CA GLU A 66 0.85 7.72 -14.88
C GLU A 66 2.36 7.58 -15.12
N ASP A 67 3.01 8.71 -15.38
CA ASP A 67 4.47 8.74 -15.43
C ASP A 67 5.08 8.40 -14.06
N ALA A 68 6.32 7.91 -14.08
CA ALA A 68 7.01 7.46 -12.88
C ALA A 68 7.18 8.55 -11.80
N THR A 69 7.22 9.83 -12.17
CA THR A 69 7.33 10.94 -11.22
C THR A 69 6.02 11.16 -10.49
N SER A 70 4.90 11.18 -11.22
CA SER A 70 3.55 11.29 -10.68
C SER A 70 3.22 10.10 -9.76
N MET A 71 3.54 8.89 -10.21
CA MET A 71 3.42 7.67 -9.40
C MET A 71 4.25 7.77 -8.11
N ARG A 72 5.52 8.16 -8.18
CA ARG A 72 6.37 8.28 -6.98
C ARG A 72 5.80 9.29 -5.99
N ARG A 73 5.28 10.43 -6.45
CA ARG A 73 4.65 11.44 -5.57
C ARG A 73 3.46 10.85 -4.82
N LYS A 74 2.57 10.13 -5.51
CA LYS A 74 1.36 9.53 -4.91
C LYS A 74 1.63 8.35 -3.97
N LEU A 75 2.74 7.63 -4.20
CA LEU A 75 3.11 6.45 -3.41
C LEU A 75 4.10 6.76 -2.27
N THR A 76 4.49 8.03 -2.09
CA THR A 76 5.31 8.44 -0.97
C THR A 76 4.39 8.73 0.23
N PRO A 77 4.62 8.14 1.42
CA PRO A 77 3.81 8.45 2.59
C PRO A 77 3.88 9.96 2.90
N HIS A 78 2.73 10.62 3.01
CA HIS A 78 2.67 12.00 3.47
C HIS A 78 2.75 12.01 5.00
N VAL A 79 3.59 12.90 5.54
CA VAL A 79 3.52 13.25 6.96
C VAL A 79 2.35 14.21 7.09
N ASP A 80 1.16 13.69 7.40
CA ASP A 80 0.13 14.56 7.95
C ASP A 80 0.68 15.08 9.28
N ARG A 81 1.05 16.36 9.26
CA ARG A 81 1.72 17.06 10.36
C ARG A 81 0.70 17.73 11.26
#